data_AF-A0A2E4FQV0-F1
#
_entry.id   AF-A0A2E4FQV0-F1
#
_cell.length_a   1.000
_cell.length_b   1.000
_cell.length_c   1.000
_cell.angle_alpha   90.00
_cell.angle_beta   90.00
_cell.angle_gamma   90.00
#
_symmetry.space_group_name_H-M   'P 1'
#
loop_
_entity.id
_entity.type
_entity.pdbx_description
1 polymer ?
#
loop_
_entity_poly.entity_id
_entity_poly.type
_entity_poly.pdbx_seq_one_letter_code
_entity_poly.pdbx_strand_id
1 'polypeptide(L)'
;MRFLTLTLLFIAVVGLHGQPVLDPMVRDRLVRLFPDANSFTPKEGSPPHFKAYSGDAGERALRGYAFYTTDLEPLERGYDGPIQVLVGVDLKAAITGILVVRHQEPYGSFSVDTPEFAAQFIQKSIRDRFRVGSDIDAVATATISVRSASRAIRNGSRRIAKRFLVPTDSK
;
A
#
# COMPACT_ATOMS: atom_id res chain seq x y z
N MET A 1 64.28 -16.00 23.91
CA MET A 1 62.92 -16.55 23.72
C MET A 1 62.09 -15.47 23.04
N ARG A 2 61.87 -15.56 21.72
CA ARG A 2 61.13 -14.56 20.92
C ARG A 2 59.67 -15.01 20.84
N PHE A 3 58.75 -14.25 21.44
CA PHE A 3 57.32 -14.48 21.32
C PHE A 3 56.84 -13.87 19.99
N LEU A 4 56.34 -14.72 19.11
CA LEU A 4 55.76 -14.38 17.81
C LEU A 4 54.29 -13.99 18.03
N THR A 5 53.96 -12.71 17.90
CA THR A 5 52.58 -12.20 17.98
C THR A 5 51.88 -12.44 16.64
N LEU A 6 50.95 -13.38 16.62
CA LEU A 6 50.12 -13.70 15.45
C LEU A 6 48.89 -12.77 15.45
N THR A 7 48.89 -11.74 14.61
CA THR A 7 47.74 -10.84 14.46
C THR A 7 46.74 -11.45 13.48
N LEU A 8 45.59 -11.90 13.98
CA LEU A 8 44.52 -12.47 13.17
C LEU A 8 43.67 -11.33 12.58
N LEU A 9 43.78 -11.12 11.27
CA LEU A 9 43.01 -10.12 10.54
C LEU A 9 41.60 -10.67 10.25
N PHE A 10 40.59 -10.21 10.98
CA PHE A 10 39.19 -10.50 10.66
C PHE A 10 38.79 -9.67 9.43
N ILE A 11 38.81 -10.29 8.25
CA ILE A 11 38.18 -9.71 7.06
C ILE A 11 36.68 -9.85 7.25
N ALA A 12 36.03 -8.76 7.65
CA ALA A 12 34.58 -8.65 7.63
C ALA A 12 34.13 -8.68 6.16
N VAL A 13 33.66 -9.84 5.69
CA VAL A 13 32.93 -9.95 4.43
C VAL A 13 31.61 -9.21 4.63
N VAL A 14 31.58 -7.94 4.25
CA VAL A 14 30.34 -7.16 4.12
C VAL A 14 29.57 -7.81 2.97
N GLY A 15 28.66 -8.72 3.31
CA GLY A 15 27.74 -9.30 2.34
C GLY A 15 26.87 -8.17 1.79
N LEU A 16 27.13 -7.73 0.55
CA LEU A 16 26.20 -6.95 -0.26
C LEU A 16 24.93 -7.80 -0.42
N HIS A 17 24.01 -7.70 0.53
CA HIS A 17 22.66 -8.20 0.36
C HIS A 17 22.03 -7.28 -0.69
N GLY A 18 22.03 -7.73 -1.94
CA GLY A 18 21.31 -7.08 -3.01
C GLY A 18 19.89 -6.83 -2.52
N GLN A 19 19.52 -5.55 -2.43
CA GLN A 19 18.15 -5.16 -2.10
C GLN A 19 17.22 -5.92 -3.07
N PRO A 20 16.15 -6.57 -2.58
CA PRO A 20 15.23 -7.26 -3.46
C PRO A 20 14.75 -6.27 -4.53
N VAL A 21 14.97 -6.59 -5.80
CA VAL A 21 14.50 -5.74 -6.89
C VAL A 21 12.97 -5.83 -6.90
N LEU A 22 12.30 -4.68 -6.77
CA LEU A 22 10.86 -4.60 -6.87
C LEU A 22 10.43 -4.99 -8.29
N ASP A 23 9.43 -5.88 -8.40
CA ASP A 23 8.84 -6.27 -9.68
C ASP A 23 8.43 -5.04 -10.52
N PRO A 24 8.79 -4.97 -11.83
CA PRO A 24 8.52 -3.80 -12.66
C PRO A 24 7.03 -3.43 -12.75
N MET A 25 6.14 -4.41 -12.84
CA MET A 25 4.69 -4.16 -12.91
C MET A 25 4.17 -3.59 -11.59
N VAL A 26 4.68 -4.08 -10.46
CA VAL A 26 4.37 -3.49 -9.14
C VAL A 26 4.91 -2.06 -9.05
N ARG A 27 6.14 -1.80 -9.53
CA ARG A 27 6.72 -0.46 -9.56
C ARG A 27 5.84 0.51 -10.35
N ASP A 28 5.39 0.14 -11.54
CA ASP A 28 4.53 0.98 -12.38
C ASP A 28 3.21 1.34 -11.69
N ARG A 29 2.64 0.37 -10.96
CA ARG A 29 1.43 0.62 -10.15
C ARG A 29 1.70 1.59 -9.02
N LEU A 30 2.83 1.46 -8.33
CA LEU A 30 3.21 2.38 -7.23
C LEU A 30 3.48 3.80 -7.73
N VAL A 31 4.09 3.97 -8.92
CA VAL A 31 4.27 5.28 -9.56
C VAL A 31 2.93 5.97 -9.81
N ARG A 32 1.90 5.23 -10.25
CA ARG A 32 0.55 5.79 -10.44
C ARG A 32 -0.09 6.27 -9.13
N LEU A 33 0.20 5.60 -8.01
CA LEU A 33 -0.30 5.97 -6.69
C LEU A 33 0.47 7.12 -6.05
N PHE A 34 1.73 7.32 -6.45
CA PHE A 34 2.62 8.36 -5.94
C PHE A 34 3.42 8.99 -7.08
N PRO A 35 2.81 9.89 -7.89
CA PRO A 35 3.48 10.52 -9.02
C PRO A 35 4.76 11.28 -8.65
N ASP A 36 4.82 11.82 -7.44
CA ASP A 36 5.98 12.58 -6.93
C ASP A 36 7.07 11.68 -6.30
N ALA A 37 6.87 10.36 -6.24
CA ALA A 37 7.83 9.42 -5.70
C ALA A 37 8.71 8.80 -6.79
N ASN A 38 10.01 8.67 -6.54
CA ASN A 38 11.01 8.14 -7.47
C ASN A 38 11.64 6.81 -6.99
N SER A 39 11.39 6.43 -5.73
CA SER A 39 11.92 5.21 -5.11
C SER A 39 10.88 4.53 -4.24
N PHE A 40 10.88 3.20 -4.25
CA PHE A 40 9.94 2.37 -3.51
C PHE A 40 10.67 1.21 -2.84
N THR A 41 10.20 0.79 -1.66
CA THR A 41 10.68 -0.46 -1.05
C THR A 41 9.98 -1.67 -1.67
N PRO A 42 10.56 -2.87 -1.55
CA PRO A 42 9.80 -4.11 -1.60
C PRO A 42 8.69 -4.13 -0.54
N LYS A 43 7.75 -5.07 -0.68
CA LYS A 43 6.72 -5.29 0.34
C LYS A 43 7.37 -5.82 1.62
N GLU A 44 7.15 -5.13 2.74
CA GLU A 44 7.79 -5.42 4.02
C GLU A 44 6.88 -5.11 5.22
N GLY A 45 7.34 -5.49 6.41
CA GLY A 45 6.75 -5.08 7.69
C GLY A 45 5.41 -5.75 8.08
N SER A 46 4.88 -5.31 9.23
CA SER A 46 3.58 -5.72 9.76
C SER A 46 2.81 -4.47 10.25
N PRO A 47 1.67 -4.12 9.60
CA PRO A 47 1.05 -4.80 8.46
C PRO A 47 1.93 -4.73 7.19
N PRO A 48 1.81 -5.69 6.24
CA PRO A 48 2.57 -5.67 4.99
C PRO A 48 2.31 -4.42 4.17
N HIS A 49 3.37 -3.72 3.77
CA HIS A 49 3.27 -2.45 3.03
C HIS A 49 4.50 -2.18 2.16
N PHE A 50 4.35 -1.24 1.24
CA PHE A 50 5.41 -0.57 0.49
C PHE A 50 5.59 0.85 1.04
N LYS A 51 6.79 1.39 0.97
CA LYS A 51 7.07 2.81 1.25
C LYS A 51 7.39 3.53 -0.05
N ALA A 52 6.82 4.72 -0.23
CA ALA A 52 7.08 5.60 -1.36
C ALA A 52 7.96 6.77 -0.91
N TYR A 53 9.05 7.02 -1.63
CA TYR A 53 10.01 8.08 -1.33
C TYR A 53 10.22 9.00 -2.54
N SER A 54 10.52 10.27 -2.28
CA SER A 54 10.99 11.22 -3.28
C SER A 54 12.38 11.75 -2.91
N GLY A 55 13.10 12.31 -3.88
CA GLY A 55 14.44 12.88 -3.67
C GLY A 55 15.55 11.87 -3.91
N ASP A 56 16.79 12.29 -3.74
CA ASP A 56 17.96 11.48 -4.05
C ASP A 56 18.35 10.54 -2.91
N ALA A 57 19.22 9.56 -3.18
CA ALA A 57 19.56 8.48 -2.25
C ALA A 57 20.05 8.94 -0.86
N GLY A 58 20.59 10.16 -0.74
CA GLY A 58 21.04 10.75 0.53
C GLY A 58 19.99 11.62 1.26
N GLU A 59 18.91 12.03 0.60
CA GLU A 59 17.90 12.96 1.12
C GLU A 59 16.48 12.49 0.79
N ARG A 60 16.24 11.18 0.91
CA ARG A 60 14.93 10.60 0.59
C ARG A 60 13.88 11.02 1.62
N ALA A 61 12.87 11.76 1.16
CA ALA A 61 11.69 12.09 1.95
C ALA A 61 10.60 11.03 1.76
N LEU A 62 10.09 10.46 2.86
CA LEU A 62 8.94 9.56 2.82
C LEU A 62 7.69 10.34 2.38
N ARG A 63 6.96 9.82 1.39
CA ARG A 63 5.72 10.41 0.85
C ARG A 63 4.47 9.67 1.30
N GLY A 64 4.58 8.37 1.55
CA GLY A 64 3.46 7.59 2.02
C GLY A 64 3.71 6.10 1.97
N TYR A 65 2.62 5.37 2.13
CA TYR A 65 2.58 3.92 2.23
C TYR A 65 1.61 3.36 1.22
N ALA A 66 1.95 2.24 0.59
CA ALA A 66 1.02 1.48 -0.23
C ALA A 66 0.81 0.08 0.36
N PHE A 67 -0.36 -0.53 0.13
CA PHE A 67 -0.63 -1.88 0.61
C PHE A 67 -1.69 -2.56 -0.26
N TYR A 68 -1.72 -3.89 -0.24
CA TYR A 68 -2.82 -4.66 -0.83
C TYR A 68 -3.90 -4.89 0.21
N THR A 69 -5.16 -4.64 -0.15
CA THR A 69 -6.30 -4.87 0.75
C THR A 69 -6.39 -6.32 1.23
N THR A 70 -6.06 -7.29 0.37
CA THR A 70 -6.08 -8.73 0.73
C THR A 70 -5.04 -9.12 1.76
N ASP A 71 -3.95 -8.36 1.92
CA ASP A 71 -2.93 -8.62 2.94
C ASP A 71 -3.42 -8.17 4.34
N LEU A 72 -4.29 -7.16 4.38
CA LEU A 72 -4.73 -6.50 5.62
C LEU A 72 -6.15 -6.89 6.04
N GLU A 73 -7.00 -7.22 5.07
CA GLU A 73 -8.39 -7.64 5.23
C GLU A 73 -8.63 -8.99 4.50
N PRO A 74 -7.91 -10.06 4.87
CA PRO A 74 -7.91 -11.33 4.13
C PRO A 74 -9.25 -12.07 4.12
N LEU A 75 -10.19 -11.68 4.99
CA LEU A 75 -11.52 -12.26 5.10
C LEU A 75 -12.59 -11.48 4.34
N GLU A 76 -12.27 -10.30 3.83
CA GLU A 76 -13.21 -9.48 3.06
C GLU A 76 -13.48 -10.09 1.69
N ARG A 77 -14.75 -10.11 1.26
CA ARG A 77 -15.20 -10.78 0.03
C ARG A 77 -16.22 -9.89 -0.70
N GLY A 78 -16.00 -9.74 -2.01
CA GLY A 78 -16.98 -9.23 -2.96
C GLY A 78 -18.05 -10.28 -3.28
N TYR A 79 -18.65 -10.18 -4.46
CA TYR A 79 -19.68 -11.15 -4.87
C TYR A 79 -19.06 -12.51 -5.19
N ASP A 80 -17.92 -12.52 -5.91
CA ASP A 80 -17.27 -13.75 -6.38
C ASP A 80 -15.85 -13.92 -5.82
N GLY A 81 -15.70 -13.59 -4.53
CA GLY A 81 -14.46 -13.79 -3.79
C GLY A 81 -13.69 -12.50 -3.49
N PRO A 82 -12.38 -12.58 -3.22
CA PRO A 82 -11.59 -11.42 -2.81
C PRO A 82 -11.35 -10.45 -3.97
N ILE A 83 -11.53 -9.15 -3.70
CA ILE A 83 -11.15 -8.05 -4.58
C ILE A 83 -9.82 -7.47 -4.07
N GLN A 84 -8.73 -7.76 -4.78
CA GLN A 84 -7.41 -7.22 -4.45
C GLN A 84 -7.27 -5.81 -5.01
N VAL A 85 -7.15 -4.84 -4.10
CA VAL A 85 -6.93 -3.43 -4.41
C VAL A 85 -5.58 -3.02 -3.84
N LEU A 86 -4.73 -2.40 -4.65
CA LEU A 86 -3.54 -1.68 -4.19
C LEU A 86 -3.96 -0.26 -3.82
N VAL A 87 -3.67 0.16 -2.60
CA VAL A 87 -4.12 1.45 -2.05
C VAL A 87 -2.90 2.25 -1.60
N GLY A 88 -2.85 3.52 -1.98
CA GLY A 88 -1.83 4.48 -1.51
C GLY A 88 -2.41 5.43 -0.46
N VAL A 89 -1.64 5.69 0.60
CA VAL A 89 -1.98 6.61 1.70
C VAL A 89 -0.80 7.53 1.96
N ASP A 90 -1.04 8.83 2.03
CA ASP A 90 -0.01 9.81 2.35
C ASP A 90 0.22 9.96 3.87
N LEU A 91 1.19 10.79 4.25
CA LEU A 91 1.51 11.05 5.66
C LEU A 91 0.45 11.88 6.40
N LYS A 92 -0.49 12.49 5.68
CA LYS A 92 -1.64 13.23 6.24
C LYS A 92 -2.87 12.33 6.40
N ALA A 93 -2.72 11.03 6.15
CA ALA A 93 -3.78 10.05 6.22
C ALA A 93 -4.91 10.33 5.20
N ALA A 94 -4.54 10.78 4.00
CA ALA A 94 -5.40 10.86 2.83
C ALA A 94 -5.04 9.78 1.81
N ILE A 95 -6.03 9.28 1.07
CA ILE A 95 -5.81 8.32 -0.02
C ILE A 95 -5.17 9.05 -1.20
N THR A 96 -4.01 8.59 -1.67
CA THR A 96 -3.35 9.14 -2.87
C THR A 96 -3.91 8.55 -4.15
N GLY A 97 -4.39 7.31 -4.09
CA GLY A 97 -5.06 6.62 -5.18
C GLY A 97 -5.34 5.16 -4.84
N ILE A 98 -6.10 4.49 -5.69
CA ILE A 98 -6.36 3.05 -5.63
C ILE A 98 -6.23 2.42 -7.02
N LEU A 99 -5.84 1.15 -7.07
CA LEU A 99 -5.84 0.33 -8.27
C LEU A 99 -6.44 -1.03 -7.95
N VAL A 100 -7.49 -1.42 -8.65
CA VAL A 100 -7.98 -2.80 -8.61
C VAL A 100 -7.02 -3.67 -9.41
N VAL A 101 -6.49 -4.72 -8.77
CA VAL A 101 -5.40 -5.54 -9.32
C VAL A 101 -5.87 -6.92 -9.75
N ARG A 102 -6.81 -7.51 -9.00
CA ARG A 102 -7.33 -8.86 -9.29
C ARG A 102 -8.67 -9.08 -8.59
N HIS A 103 -9.64 -9.64 -9.30
CA HIS A 103 -10.91 -10.15 -8.76
C HIS A 103 -11.56 -11.11 -9.77
N GLN A 104 -12.73 -11.66 -9.40
CA GLN A 104 -13.58 -12.48 -10.28
C GLN A 104 -15.00 -11.91 -10.43
N GLU A 105 -15.24 -10.68 -9.95
CA GLU A 105 -16.57 -10.04 -10.02
C GLU A 105 -17.16 -10.04 -11.45
N PRO A 106 -18.40 -10.54 -11.63
CA PRO A 106 -19.02 -10.66 -12.96
C PRO A 106 -19.29 -9.30 -13.63
N TYR A 107 -19.39 -8.25 -12.81
CA TYR A 107 -19.72 -6.88 -13.23
C TYR A 107 -18.58 -5.89 -12.95
N GLY A 108 -17.34 -6.37 -12.79
CA GLY A 108 -16.18 -5.53 -12.48
C GLY A 108 -15.99 -4.36 -13.46
N SER A 109 -16.14 -4.64 -14.75
CA SER A 109 -15.84 -3.72 -15.86
C SER A 109 -16.63 -2.40 -15.83
N PHE A 110 -17.85 -2.40 -15.29
CA PHE A 110 -18.68 -1.20 -15.13
C PHE A 110 -18.89 -0.81 -13.66
N SER A 111 -18.19 -1.47 -12.73
CA SER A 111 -18.22 -1.16 -11.30
C SER A 111 -16.83 -0.83 -10.77
N VAL A 112 -16.14 -1.79 -10.16
CA VAL A 112 -14.87 -1.57 -9.44
C VAL A 112 -13.67 -1.31 -10.35
N ASP A 113 -13.72 -1.68 -11.63
CA ASP A 113 -12.60 -1.48 -12.57
C ASP A 113 -12.59 -0.10 -13.23
N THR A 114 -13.63 0.69 -12.98
CA THR A 114 -13.81 1.98 -13.64
C THR A 114 -12.87 3.05 -13.05
N PRO A 115 -12.32 3.95 -13.89
CA PRO A 115 -11.59 5.12 -13.40
C PRO A 115 -12.44 5.96 -12.44
N GLU A 116 -13.75 6.03 -12.66
CA GLU A 116 -14.70 6.76 -11.84
C GLU A 116 -14.79 6.16 -10.43
N PHE A 117 -14.75 4.83 -10.29
CA PHE A 117 -14.67 4.19 -8.98
C PHE A 117 -13.38 4.57 -8.24
N ALA A 118 -12.23 4.54 -8.92
CA ALA A 118 -10.96 4.90 -8.31
C ALA A 118 -10.87 6.38 -7.91
N ALA A 119 -11.37 7.28 -8.78
CA ALA A 119 -11.35 8.72 -8.57
C ALA A 119 -12.11 9.14 -7.31
N GLN A 120 -13.16 8.41 -6.93
CA GLN A 120 -13.93 8.69 -5.72
C GLN A 120 -13.12 8.59 -4.44
N PHE A 121 -11.98 7.90 -4.40
CA PHE A 121 -11.19 7.78 -3.17
C PHE A 121 -10.11 8.86 -3.03
N ILE A 122 -9.66 9.45 -4.13
CA ILE A 122 -8.53 10.37 -4.15
C ILE A 122 -8.77 11.56 -3.21
N GLN A 123 -7.77 11.91 -2.40
CA GLN A 123 -7.80 12.96 -1.37
C GLN A 123 -8.83 12.77 -0.24
N LYS A 124 -9.64 11.69 -0.24
CA LYS A 124 -10.49 11.41 0.92
C LYS A 124 -9.65 11.02 2.13
N SER A 125 -10.11 11.44 3.31
CA SER A 125 -9.46 11.06 4.56
C SER A 125 -9.78 9.61 4.88
N ILE A 126 -8.82 8.87 5.43
CA ILE A 126 -9.10 7.52 5.96
C ILE A 126 -10.13 7.52 7.12
N ARG A 127 -10.39 8.69 7.71
CA ARG A 127 -11.35 8.88 8.80
C ARG A 127 -12.78 8.90 8.27
N ASP A 128 -12.97 9.15 6.98
CA ASP A 128 -14.27 9.11 6.33
C ASP A 128 -14.86 7.71 6.39
N ARG A 129 -16.19 7.62 6.22
CA ARG A 129 -16.92 6.37 6.45
C ARG A 129 -16.94 5.45 5.23
N PHE A 130 -16.74 5.99 4.03
CA PHE A 130 -16.81 5.29 2.73
C PHE A 130 -18.10 4.47 2.59
N ARG A 131 -19.24 5.07 2.93
CA ARG A 131 -20.56 4.46 2.81
C ARG A 131 -21.00 4.46 1.34
N VAL A 132 -21.16 3.28 0.77
CA VAL A 132 -21.73 3.12 -0.58
C VAL A 132 -23.19 3.59 -0.60
N GLY A 133 -23.53 4.42 -1.60
CA GLY A 133 -24.79 5.14 -1.73
C GLY A 133 -24.82 6.50 -0.99
N SER A 134 -23.70 6.95 -0.44
CA SER A 134 -23.61 8.24 0.28
C SER A 134 -22.25 8.92 0.07
N ASP A 135 -21.16 8.26 0.47
CA ASP A 135 -19.79 8.79 0.33
C ASP A 135 -19.10 8.28 -0.94
N ILE A 136 -19.55 7.12 -1.43
CA ILE A 136 -19.11 6.39 -2.62
C ILE A 136 -20.37 6.00 -3.39
N ASP A 137 -20.38 6.16 -4.70
CA ASP A 137 -21.50 5.85 -5.58
C ASP A 137 -21.83 4.35 -5.54
N ALA A 138 -23.11 4.05 -5.51
CA ALA A 138 -23.60 2.70 -5.67
C ALA A 138 -23.72 2.38 -7.16
N VAL A 139 -23.39 1.14 -7.54
CA VAL A 139 -23.59 0.64 -8.90
C VAL A 139 -24.67 -0.42 -8.84
N ALA A 140 -25.75 -0.22 -9.60
CA ALA A 140 -26.82 -1.19 -9.70
C ALA A 140 -26.26 -2.57 -10.10
N THR A 141 -26.77 -3.63 -9.48
CA THR A 141 -26.34 -5.02 -9.72
C THR A 141 -24.90 -5.35 -9.23
N ALA A 142 -24.10 -4.36 -8.79
CA ALA A 142 -22.74 -4.57 -8.28
C ALA A 142 -22.54 -4.03 -6.84
N THR A 143 -23.63 -3.82 -6.10
CA THR A 143 -23.58 -3.23 -4.74
C THR A 143 -22.69 -4.00 -3.77
N ILE A 144 -22.66 -5.34 -3.82
CA ILE A 144 -21.85 -6.19 -2.93
C ILE A 144 -20.36 -5.94 -3.21
N SER A 145 -19.96 -5.96 -4.49
CA SER A 145 -18.59 -5.74 -4.96
C SER A 145 -18.08 -4.37 -4.53
N VAL A 146 -18.84 -3.31 -4.86
CA VAL A 146 -18.48 -1.91 -4.54
C VAL A 146 -18.39 -1.71 -3.04
N ARG A 147 -19.34 -2.27 -2.26
CA ARG A 147 -19.34 -2.18 -0.79
C ARG A 147 -18.16 -2.91 -0.17
N SER A 148 -17.83 -4.09 -0.69
CA SER A 148 -16.70 -4.86 -0.20
C SER A 148 -15.37 -4.15 -0.46
N ALA A 149 -15.12 -3.73 -1.70
CA ALA A 149 -13.92 -2.99 -2.07
C ALA A 149 -13.77 -1.71 -1.23
N SER A 150 -14.83 -0.89 -1.12
CA SER A 150 -14.82 0.33 -0.31
C SER A 150 -14.51 0.08 1.17
N ARG A 151 -15.06 -1.01 1.74
CA ARG A 151 -14.79 -1.42 3.13
C ARG A 151 -13.33 -1.86 3.30
N ALA A 152 -12.81 -2.65 2.38
CA ALA A 152 -11.44 -3.15 2.40
C ALA A 152 -10.42 -1.99 2.33
N ILE A 153 -10.65 -1.04 1.41
CA ILE A 153 -9.84 0.19 1.26
C ILE A 153 -9.83 0.96 2.58
N ARG A 154 -11.01 1.22 3.16
CA ARG A 154 -11.13 1.95 4.43
C ARG A 154 -10.40 1.26 5.58
N ASN A 155 -10.70 -0.01 5.80
CA ASN A 155 -10.18 -0.75 6.95
C ASN A 155 -8.66 -0.94 6.84
N GLY A 156 -8.16 -1.31 5.66
CA GLY A 156 -6.72 -1.44 5.40
C GLY A 156 -5.98 -0.12 5.62
N SER A 157 -6.52 0.99 5.11
CA SER A 157 -5.90 2.32 5.27
C SER A 157 -5.83 2.73 6.73
N ARG A 158 -6.88 2.43 7.52
CA ARG A 158 -6.88 2.68 8.97
C ARG A 158 -5.87 1.81 9.72
N ARG A 159 -5.62 0.57 9.30
CA ARG A 159 -4.57 -0.27 9.89
C ARG A 159 -3.18 0.30 9.65
N ILE A 160 -2.90 0.76 8.42
CA ILE A 160 -1.65 1.45 8.08
C ILE A 160 -1.47 2.68 8.95
N ALA A 161 -2.49 3.54 9.00
CA ALA A 161 -2.40 4.78 9.76
C ALA A 161 -2.23 4.57 11.26
N LYS A 162 -2.96 3.61 11.84
CA LYS A 162 -2.80 3.24 13.25
C LYS A 162 -1.37 2.82 13.57
N ARG A 163 -0.67 2.17 12.63
CA ARG A 163 0.69 1.67 12.86
C ARG A 163 1.78 2.72 12.61
N PHE A 164 1.58 3.60 11.62
CA PHE A 164 2.65 4.44 11.07
C PHE A 164 2.37 5.94 11.08
N LEU A 165 1.11 6.38 11.20
CA LEU A 165 0.72 7.80 11.07
C LEU A 165 0.20 8.43 12.37
N VAL A 166 -0.15 7.63 13.38
CA VAL A 166 -0.54 8.14 14.70
C VAL A 166 0.72 8.30 15.57
N PRO A 167 1.00 9.49 16.13
CA PRO A 167 2.10 9.67 17.07
C PRO A 167 1.95 8.75 18.28
N THR A 168 3.03 8.05 18.63
CA THR A 168 3.07 7.02 19.68
C THR A 168 2.64 7.53 21.07
N ASP A 169 2.60 8.84 21.28
CA ASP A 169 2.39 9.50 22.58
C ASP A 169 0.92 9.82 22.91
N SER A 170 -0.05 9.23 22.22
CA SER A 170 -1.48 9.51 22.40
C SER A 170 -2.23 8.45 23.25
N LYS A 171 -1.57 7.93 24.29
CA LYS A 171 -2.19 7.07 25.31
C LYS A 171 -2.21 7.74 26.68
#